data_AF-A0A8T6NPD4-F1
#
_entry.id   AF-A0A8T6NPD4-F1
#
_cell.length_a   1.000
_cell.length_b   1.000
_cell.length_c   1.000
_cell.angle_alpha   90.00
_cell.angle_beta   90.00
_cell.angle_gamma   90.00
#
_symmetry.space_group_name_H-M   'P 1'
#
loop_
_entity.id
_entity.type
_entity.pdbx_description
1 polymer ?
#
loop_
_entity_poly.entity_id
_entity_poly.type
_entity_poly.pdbx_seq_one_letter_code
_entity_poly.pdbx_strand_id
1 'polypeptide(L)' 'MIQKNPVSIKYAADEPMLMPSNDRFVLFPIEHADIWKAYKDQAACFWTAEEIDLEKDKDDWAKLKDSERHFLKHVLAF' A
#
# COMPACT_ATOMS: atom_id res chain seq x y z
N MET A 1 5.09 -20.09 -25.79
CA MET A 1 3.84 -20.64 -25.20
C MET A 1 4.01 -20.66 -23.69
N ILE A 2 3.43 -19.70 -22.97
CA ILE A 2 3.40 -19.70 -21.50
C ILE A 2 1.99 -20.14 -21.12
N GLN A 3 1.85 -21.34 -20.56
CA GLN A 3 0.58 -21.79 -19.98
C GLN A 3 0.24 -20.86 -18.81
N LYS A 4 -0.77 -20.01 -18.98
CA LYS A 4 -1.47 -19.40 -17.85
C LYS A 4 -2.30 -20.53 -17.22
N ASN A 5 -1.76 -21.19 -16.19
CA ASN A 5 -2.60 -22.00 -15.31
C ASN A 5 -3.34 -21.03 -14.38
N PRO A 6 -4.65 -20.80 -14.53
CA PRO A 6 -5.39 -20.09 -13.50
C PRO A 6 -5.39 -20.99 -12.26
N VAL A 7 -4.84 -20.49 -11.16
CA VAL A 7 -5.03 -21.13 -9.86
C VAL A 7 -6.52 -20.99 -9.54
N SER A 8 -7.29 -22.05 -9.81
CA SER A 8 -8.71 -22.13 -9.48
C SER A 8 -8.83 -22.30 -7.97
N ILE A 9 -8.71 -21.20 -7.22
CA ILE A 9 -8.98 -21.20 -5.78
C ILE A 9 -10.50 -21.38 -5.62
N LYS A 10 -10.90 -22.57 -5.16
CA LYS A 10 -12.28 -22.83 -4.74
C LYS A 10 -12.45 -22.24 -3.35
N TYR A 11 -12.88 -20.99 -3.28
CA TYR A 11 -13.30 -20.37 -2.01
C TYR A 11 -14.52 -21.11 -1.47
N ALA A 12 -14.65 -21.13 -0.14
CA ALA A 12 -15.88 -21.60 0.49
C ALA A 12 -17.02 -20.69 0.02
N ALA A 13 -18.14 -21.28 -0.43
CA ALA A 13 -19.25 -20.51 -1.00
C ALA A 13 -19.89 -19.53 0.01
N ASP A 14 -19.58 -19.72 1.29
CA ASP A 14 -20.06 -19.00 2.46
C ASP A 14 -18.99 -18.09 3.11
N GLU A 15 -17.93 -17.72 2.38
CA GLU A 15 -16.91 -16.78 2.90
C GLU A 15 -17.51 -15.38 3.17
N PRO A 16 -17.64 -14.93 4.43
CA PRO A 16 -18.47 -13.78 4.78
C PRO A 16 -18.05 -12.45 4.13
N MET A 17 -16.74 -12.25 3.89
CA MET A 17 -16.21 -11.03 3.27
C MET A 17 -16.48 -10.94 1.77
N LEU A 18 -16.79 -12.06 1.13
CA LEU A 18 -17.09 -12.13 -0.30
C LEU A 18 -18.60 -12.12 -0.57
N MET A 19 -19.41 -12.22 0.49
CA MET A 19 -20.86 -12.17 0.38
C MET A 19 -21.34 -10.71 0.26
N PRO A 20 -22.28 -10.41 -0.65
CA PRO A 20 -22.83 -9.07 -0.77
C PRO A 20 -23.60 -8.70 0.50
N SER A 21 -23.28 -7.56 1.11
CA SER A 21 -24.00 -7.00 2.25
C SER A 21 -24.92 -5.87 1.78
N ASN A 22 -26.21 -6.16 1.57
CA ASN A 22 -27.21 -5.16 1.19
C ASN A 22 -27.87 -4.47 2.40
N ASP A 23 -27.56 -4.91 3.63
CA ASP A 23 -28.29 -4.51 4.84
C ASP A 23 -27.53 -3.46 5.68
N ARG A 24 -26.34 -3.00 5.23
CA ARG A 24 -25.48 -2.07 5.96
C ARG A 24 -25.36 -0.72 5.25
N PHE A 25 -26.21 0.23 5.65
CA PHE A 25 -26.24 1.59 5.10
C PHE A 25 -25.48 2.62 5.93
N VAL A 26 -25.07 2.23 7.14
CA VAL A 26 -24.34 3.08 8.08
C VAL A 26 -23.08 2.36 8.56
N LEU A 27 -22.04 3.14 8.86
CA LEU A 27 -20.76 2.58 9.29
C LEU A 27 -20.85 1.93 10.68
N PHE A 28 -21.65 2.51 11.57
CA PHE A 28 -21.79 2.04 12.95
C PHE A 28 -23.04 1.18 13.15
N PRO A 29 -22.98 0.15 14.00
CA PRO A 29 -21.82 -0.32 14.78
C PRO A 29 -20.72 -0.98 13.91
N ILE A 30 -19.46 -0.90 14.34
CA ILE A 30 -18.33 -1.50 13.59
C ILE A 30 -18.36 -3.03 13.75
N GLU A 31 -18.50 -3.76 12.65
CA GLU A 31 -18.54 -5.24 12.64
C GLU A 31 -17.14 -5.88 12.73
N HIS A 32 -16.15 -5.31 12.03
CA HIS A 32 -14.76 -5.81 12.00
C HIS A 32 -13.82 -4.81 12.69
N ALA A 33 -13.76 -4.90 14.02
CA ALA A 33 -13.00 -3.96 14.85
C ALA A 33 -11.48 -4.02 14.60
N ASP A 34 -10.97 -5.20 14.26
CA ASP A 34 -9.57 -5.44 13.88
C ASP A 34 -9.20 -4.74 12.57
N ILE A 35 -10.01 -4.91 11.52
CA ILE A 35 -9.82 -4.24 10.23
C ILE A 35 -9.97 -2.73 10.39
N TRP A 36 -10.97 -2.29 11.15
CA TRP A 36 -11.17 -0.88 11.45
C TRP A 36 -9.97 -0.28 12.19
N LYS A 37 -9.41 -1.00 13.16
CA LYS A 37 -8.20 -0.58 13.86
C LYS A 37 -7.02 -0.43 12.87
N ALA A 38 -6.79 -1.42 12.01
CA ALA A 38 -5.73 -1.35 11.00
C ALA A 38 -5.91 -0.15 10.05
N TYR A 39 -7.14 0.12 9.62
CA TYR A 39 -7.48 1.33 8.85
C TYR A 39 -7.15 2.61 9.63
N LYS A 40 -7.51 2.69 10.91
CA LYS A 40 -7.25 3.89 11.74
C LYS A 40 -5.76 4.08 12.02
N ASP A 41 -5.02 2.99 12.22
CA ASP A 41 -3.57 3.02 12.35
C ASP A 41 -2.93 3.58 11.06
N GLN A 42 -3.34 3.10 9.88
CA GLN A 42 -2.86 3.63 8.60
C GLN A 42 -3.27 5.09 8.37
N ALA A 43 -4.51 5.45 8.69
CA ALA A 43 -5.02 6.82 8.57
C ALA A 43 -4.28 7.80 9.48
N ALA A 44 -3.78 7.34 10.63
CA ALA A 44 -2.94 8.14 11.52
C ALA A 44 -1.52 8.39 10.95
N CYS A 45 -1.09 7.58 9.98
CA CYS A 45 0.21 7.69 9.29
C CYS A 45 0.12 8.44 7.96
N PHE A 46 -0.96 9.19 7.70
CA PHE A 46 -1.10 9.97 6.48
C PHE A 46 -0.11 11.15 6.45
N TRP A 47 0.55 11.35 5.32
CA TRP A 47 1.49 12.45 5.07
C TRP A 47 1.35 12.94 3.62
N THR A 48 1.71 14.20 3.36
CA THR A 48 1.72 14.78 2.01
C THR A 48 3.14 15.04 1.49
N ALA A 49 3.31 15.14 0.17
CA ALA A 49 4.63 15.32 -0.44
C ALA A 49 5.34 16.61 0.03
N GLU A 50 4.57 17.64 0.39
CA GLU A 50 5.06 18.91 0.92
C GLU A 50 5.70 18.78 2.31
N GLU A 51 5.44 17.68 3.03
CA GLU A 51 6.08 17.39 4.33
C GLU A 51 7.53 16.91 4.18
N ILE A 52 7.98 16.59 2.96
CA ILE A 52 9.35 16.17 2.68
C ILE A 52 10.17 17.35 2.14
N ASP A 53 11.15 17.80 2.93
CA ASP A 53 12.16 18.76 2.50
C ASP A 53 13.34 18.04 1.83
N LEU A 54 13.61 18.39 0.56
CA LEU A 54 14.69 17.84 -0.26
C LEU A 54 15.81 18.86 -0.53
N GLU A 55 15.82 20.02 0.14
CA GLU A 55 16.82 21.06 -0.11
C GLU A 55 18.24 20.56 0.18
N LYS A 56 18.43 19.91 1.33
CA LYS A 56 19.73 19.39 1.78
C LYS A 56 20.18 18.16 0.99
N ASP A 57 19.24 17.34 0.55
CA ASP A 57 19.51 16.14 -0.24
C ASP A 57 20.24 16.45 -1.55
N LYS A 58 20.07 17.66 -2.12
CA LYS A 58 20.79 18.08 -3.33
C LYS A 58 22.30 18.16 -3.13
N ASP A 59 22.74 18.63 -1.97
CA ASP A 59 24.16 18.74 -1.65
C ASP A 59 24.77 17.37 -1.39
N ASP A 60 24.05 16.50 -0.70
CA ASP A 60 24.49 15.13 -0.45
C ASP A 60 24.51 14.30 -1.73
N TRP A 61 23.54 14.51 -2.63
CA TRP A 61 23.51 13.92 -3.96
C TRP A 61 24.77 14.24 -4.78
N ALA A 62 25.27 15.48 -4.69
CA ALA A 62 26.48 15.91 -5.39
C ALA A 62 27.76 15.24 -4.85
N LYS A 63 27.78 14.85 -3.57
CA LYS A 63 28.94 14.19 -2.92
C LYS A 63 29.04 12.69 -3.22
N LEU A 64 27.95 12.05 -3.64
CA LEU A 64 27.92 10.62 -3.96
C LEU A 64 28.80 10.27 -5.16
N LYS A 65 29.23 9.01 -5.23
CA LYS A 65 29.90 8.46 -6.42
C LYS A 65 28.88 8.15 -7.52
N ASP A 66 29.37 8.10 -8.75
CA ASP A 66 28.53 7.79 -9.93
C ASP A 66 27.81 6.45 -9.80
N SER A 67 28.46 5.44 -9.21
CA SER A 67 27.86 4.12 -8.96
C SER A 67 26.71 4.17 -7.95
N GLU A 68 26.85 4.99 -6.90
CA GLU A 68 25.84 5.16 -5.85
C GLU A 68 24.62 5.91 -6.40
N ARG A 69 24.84 6.98 -7.17
CA ARG A 69 23.75 7.68 -7.87
C ARG A 69 23.06 6.79 -8.88
N HIS A 70 23.81 5.99 -9.64
CA HIS A 70 23.23 5.05 -10.61
C HIS A 70 22.33 4.04 -9.90
N PHE A 71 22.78 3.47 -8.77
CA PHE A 71 21.98 2.56 -7.97
C PHE A 71 20.70 3.21 -7.45
N LEU A 72 20.79 4.38 -6.81
CA LEU A 72 19.62 5.08 -6.26
C LEU A 72 18.59 5.45 -7.33
N LYS A 73 19.02 5.86 -8.53
CA LYS A 73 18.10 6.11 -9.66
C LYS A 73 17.31 4.88 -10.06
N HIS A 74 17.91 3.69 -10.02
CA HIS A 74 17.21 2.45 -10.36
C HIS A 74 16.21 2.05 -9.29
N VAL A 75 16.56 2.26 -8.01
CA VAL A 75 15.63 2.01 -6.89
C VAL A 75 14.44 2.96 -6.96
N LEU A 76 14.66 4.24 -7.24
CA LEU A 76 13.59 5.24 -7.33
C LEU A 76 12.73 5.12 -8.61
N ALA A 77 13.25 4.49 -9.66
CA ALA A 77 12.53 4.29 -10.93
C ALA A 77 11.71 2.99 -10.98
N PHE A 78 11.95 2.07 -10.04
CA PHE A 78 11.20 0.83 -9.90
C PHE A 78 9.96 1.04 -9.01
#